data_AF-A0A9Q0MVJ2-F1
#
_entry.id   AF-A0A9Q0MVJ2-F1
#
_cell.length_a   1.000
_cell.length_b   1.000
_cell.length_c   1.000
_cell.angle_alpha   90.00
_cell.angle_beta   90.00
_cell.angle_gamma   90.00
#
_symmetry.space_group_name_H-M   'P 1'
#
loop_
_entity.id
_entity.type
_entity.pdbx_description
1 polymer ?
#
loop_
_entity_poly.entity_id
_entity_poly.type
_entity_poly.pdbx_seq_one_letter_code
_entity_poly.pdbx_strand_id
1 'polypeptide(L)'
;MLPPNVTVSKFKSFKLDAESFRRFKFAALGMLFVCTASLIVLFDPITQIVKDQLSIREGSLLFFLFKNPPLEVFISVYVFNVTNVEAFLSKKDSKLKVEEVGPYVYREFLEHTNYTFHSNGTLTYFPKRTVKFIREKSVGDPKTDIVTVPNIPYLGASTAAAEMSVFAALALSTLTATLNSQPMLNLTVEDYLWGYEDRLVKLASNVIPKIITFESFGILDRMFDEGTNAVTINLPQRVEQHKEELERQLHAAHTEPKSDNADENLFTNFIDSEQENVADSMDKKDTHDTYKPQIRDYSIDSWNGLGGLDYWGYSNNENDASKNTMCNTLSGTYDGTLFPQNISQNEEFRVYRKAFCRTLPIRFDHAGEMDGLQAYYFELAENAFDSEIDDPSSSCFCSNGKCLKKGLGNITPCYYNIPTAVSYPHFYRSDPSLLNEVDGLEPNAERHSSEIILQPQLGVPMRVHSRLQINLLLNKSKFNSRVKPFDNTVIPIVWVEISVERLTPGLIILLHLLFNILPYVQLGAVCLLCVFGVSLFAVAALSHCFSSASSASKSDYNPKRDIKYSAIYKFPYIKRKLEKYVDGDHKYQIACEV
;
A
#
# COMPACT_ATOMS: atom_id res chain seq x y z
N MET A 1 -92.66 1.19 -15.89
CA MET A 1 -92.61 0.12 -14.87
C MET A 1 -91.14 -0.19 -14.58
N LEU A 2 -90.62 0.36 -13.50
CA LEU A 2 -89.36 -0.04 -12.87
C LEU A 2 -89.69 -1.14 -11.84
N PRO A 3 -88.88 -2.20 -11.70
CA PRO A 3 -88.78 -2.92 -10.45
C PRO A 3 -87.52 -2.51 -9.66
N PRO A 4 -87.57 -2.59 -8.32
CA PRO A 4 -86.68 -1.86 -7.43
C PRO A 4 -85.67 -2.75 -6.68
N ASN A 5 -84.83 -2.08 -5.88
CA ASN A 5 -84.14 -2.55 -4.66
C ASN A 5 -82.72 -3.12 -4.79
N VAL A 6 -81.79 -2.15 -4.70
CA VAL A 6 -80.57 -2.13 -3.90
C VAL A 6 -80.60 -3.04 -2.65
N THR A 7 -79.53 -3.82 -2.47
CA THR A 7 -78.93 -4.09 -1.16
C THR A 7 -77.40 -3.97 -1.25
N VAL A 8 -76.90 -2.77 -0.98
CA VAL A 8 -75.48 -2.54 -0.66
C VAL A 8 -75.19 -3.26 0.65
N SER A 9 -74.31 -4.26 0.61
CA SER A 9 -73.79 -4.90 1.81
C SER A 9 -73.08 -3.84 2.66
N LYS A 10 -73.58 -3.65 3.89
CA LYS A 10 -72.88 -2.86 4.91
C LYS A 10 -71.50 -3.45 5.12
N PHE A 11 -70.45 -2.77 4.63
CA PHE A 11 -69.10 -2.94 5.18
C PHE A 11 -69.18 -2.62 6.67
N LYS A 12 -69.17 -3.66 7.52
CA LYS A 12 -68.93 -3.49 8.96
C LYS A 12 -67.55 -2.84 9.07
N SER A 13 -67.51 -1.57 9.46
CA SER A 13 -66.26 -0.92 9.86
C SER A 13 -65.65 -1.76 10.98
N PHE A 14 -64.51 -2.38 10.70
CA PHE A 14 -63.74 -3.16 11.66
C PHE A 14 -63.20 -2.20 12.72
N LYS A 15 -63.97 -1.93 13.78
CA LYS A 15 -63.46 -1.20 14.95
C LYS A 15 -62.49 -2.15 15.67
N LEU A 16 -61.21 -2.06 15.32
CA LEU A 16 -60.15 -2.66 16.11
C LEU A 16 -60.25 -2.11 17.52
N ASP A 17 -60.29 -3.01 18.51
CA ASP A 17 -60.16 -2.66 19.91
C ASP A 17 -58.83 -1.92 20.13
N ALA A 18 -58.83 -0.88 20.97
CA ALA A 18 -57.67 -0.04 21.24
C ALA A 18 -56.47 -0.86 21.74
N GLU A 19 -56.73 -1.95 22.45
CA GLU A 19 -55.69 -2.89 22.88
C GLU A 19 -55.09 -3.71 21.74
N SER A 20 -55.92 -4.17 20.81
CA SER A 20 -55.46 -4.92 19.64
C SER A 20 -54.63 -4.03 18.71
N PHE A 21 -55.05 -2.76 18.56
CA PHE A 21 -54.28 -1.76 17.83
C PHE A 21 -52.93 -1.46 18.49
N ARG A 22 -52.87 -1.40 19.83
CA ARG A 22 -51.62 -1.24 20.59
C ARG A 22 -50.65 -2.42 20.39
N ARG A 23 -51.15 -3.67 20.36
CA ARG A 23 -50.33 -4.86 20.09
C ARG A 23 -49.77 -4.87 18.67
N PHE A 24 -50.60 -4.52 17.70
CA PHE A 24 -50.16 -4.40 16.32
C PHE A 24 -49.06 -3.35 16.16
N LYS A 25 -49.16 -2.20 16.84
CA LYS A 25 -48.09 -1.19 16.84
C LYS A 25 -46.77 -1.71 17.40
N PHE A 26 -46.79 -2.43 18.53
CA PHE A 26 -45.57 -2.98 19.11
C PHE A 26 -44.94 -4.06 18.23
N ALA A 27 -45.75 -4.95 17.64
CA ALA A 27 -45.26 -5.97 16.71
C ALA A 27 -44.69 -5.35 15.43
N ALA A 28 -45.37 -4.34 14.86
CA ALA A 28 -44.89 -3.64 13.67
C ALA A 28 -43.59 -2.86 13.94
N LEU A 29 -43.48 -2.21 15.11
CA LEU A 29 -42.26 -1.50 15.51
C LEU A 29 -41.11 -2.48 15.80
N GLY A 30 -41.40 -3.62 16.43
CA GLY A 30 -40.42 -4.69 16.63
C GLY A 30 -39.89 -5.24 15.30
N MET A 31 -40.79 -5.45 14.32
CA MET A 31 -40.43 -5.87 12.97
C MET A 31 -39.56 -4.83 12.27
N LEU A 32 -39.89 -3.54 12.38
CA LEU A 32 -39.10 -2.46 11.81
C LEU A 32 -37.65 -2.46 12.34
N PHE A 33 -37.47 -2.63 13.65
CA PHE A 33 -36.12 -2.66 14.24
C PHE A 33 -35.30 -3.87 13.80
N VAL A 34 -35.91 -5.07 13.76
CA VAL A 34 -35.23 -6.28 13.27
C VAL A 34 -34.90 -6.15 11.78
N CYS A 35 -35.83 -5.68 10.95
CA CYS A 35 -35.57 -5.43 9.54
C CYS A 35 -34.44 -4.41 9.34
N THR A 36 -34.43 -3.31 10.12
CA THR A 36 -33.36 -2.31 10.05
C THR A 36 -32.01 -2.90 10.45
N ALA A 37 -31.95 -3.71 11.52
CA ALA A 37 -30.73 -4.40 11.93
C ALA A 37 -30.23 -5.36 10.83
N SER A 38 -31.12 -6.14 10.22
CA SER A 38 -30.78 -7.02 9.09
C SER A 38 -30.26 -6.24 7.88
N LEU A 39 -30.86 -5.07 7.58
CA LEU A 39 -30.38 -4.22 6.49
C LEU A 39 -28.98 -3.66 6.78
N ILE A 40 -28.69 -3.24 8.02
CA ILE A 40 -27.36 -2.76 8.40
C ILE A 40 -26.30 -3.86 8.22
N VAL A 41 -26.61 -5.09 8.63
CA VAL A 41 -25.69 -6.23 8.46
C VAL A 41 -25.49 -6.57 6.98
N LEU A 42 -26.54 -6.49 6.15
CA LEU A 42 -26.46 -6.86 4.74
C LEU A 42 -25.74 -5.80 3.89
N PHE A 43 -25.97 -4.52 4.15
CA PHE A 43 -25.38 -3.43 3.37
C PHE A 43 -24.03 -2.95 3.90
N ASP A 44 -23.74 -3.17 5.19
CA ASP A 44 -22.56 -2.69 5.90
C ASP A 44 -22.23 -1.21 5.58
N PRO A 45 -23.08 -0.27 6.04
CA PRO A 45 -22.99 1.12 5.63
C PRO A 45 -21.67 1.78 6.05
N ILE A 46 -21.07 1.37 7.17
CA ILE A 46 -19.76 1.88 7.58
C ILE A 46 -18.69 1.46 6.57
N THR A 47 -18.58 0.17 6.24
CA THR A 47 -17.57 -0.28 5.29
C THR A 47 -17.72 0.39 3.92
N GLN A 48 -18.95 0.67 3.48
CA GLN A 48 -19.21 1.42 2.25
C GLN A 48 -18.73 2.89 2.33
N ILE A 49 -19.04 3.59 3.43
CA ILE A 49 -18.56 4.96 3.66
C ILE A 49 -17.04 4.99 3.72
N VAL A 50 -16.44 4.03 4.43
CA VAL A 50 -14.99 3.89 4.54
C VAL A 50 -14.38 3.68 3.16
N LYS A 51 -14.91 2.76 2.35
CA LYS A 51 -14.43 2.51 0.98
C LYS A 51 -14.56 3.75 0.09
N ASP A 52 -15.63 4.52 0.21
CA ASP A 52 -15.84 5.72 -0.59
C ASP A 52 -14.89 6.87 -0.18
N GLN A 53 -14.71 7.10 1.13
CA GLN A 53 -13.82 8.14 1.66
C GLN A 53 -12.33 7.79 1.54
N LEU A 54 -11.99 6.50 1.58
CA LEU A 54 -10.63 5.97 1.46
C LEU A 54 -10.28 5.49 0.04
N SER A 55 -11.06 5.91 -0.96
CA SER A 55 -10.70 5.79 -2.38
C SER A 55 -10.25 7.16 -2.90
N ILE A 56 -9.21 7.21 -3.74
CA ILE A 56 -8.80 8.48 -4.37
C ILE A 56 -9.85 8.92 -5.39
N ARG A 57 -10.65 9.91 -5.00
CA ARG A 57 -11.70 10.55 -5.80
C ARG A 57 -11.75 12.03 -5.47
N GLU A 58 -12.26 12.83 -6.39
CA GLU A 58 -12.40 14.26 -6.14
C GLU A 58 -13.30 14.50 -4.91
N GLY A 59 -12.75 15.22 -3.92
CA GLY A 59 -13.43 15.51 -2.66
C GLY A 59 -13.36 14.43 -1.57
N SER A 60 -12.73 13.27 -1.82
CA SER A 60 -12.58 12.23 -0.79
C SER A 60 -11.50 12.58 0.24
N LEU A 61 -11.60 11.98 1.44
CA LEU A 61 -10.60 12.14 2.49
C LEU A 61 -9.22 11.66 2.05
N LEU A 62 -9.12 10.49 1.42
CA LEU A 62 -7.83 9.98 0.96
C LEU A 62 -7.22 10.88 -0.12
N PHE A 63 -8.02 11.48 -1.00
CA PHE A 63 -7.49 12.43 -1.97
C PHE A 63 -6.91 13.69 -1.31
N PHE A 64 -7.56 14.20 -0.26
CA PHE A 64 -7.04 15.33 0.51
C PHE A 64 -5.70 14.99 1.21
N LEU A 65 -5.62 13.81 1.82
CA LEU A 65 -4.40 13.31 2.46
C LEU A 65 -3.31 13.02 1.43
N PHE A 66 -3.66 12.47 0.27
CA PHE A 66 -2.74 12.24 -0.83
C PHE A 66 -2.14 13.55 -1.32
N LYS A 67 -2.94 14.61 -1.48
CA LYS A 67 -2.44 15.92 -1.94
C LYS A 67 -1.36 16.49 -1.02
N ASN A 68 -1.57 16.40 0.29
CA ASN A 68 -0.63 16.85 1.33
C ASN A 68 -0.49 15.79 2.42
N PRO A 69 0.41 14.81 2.24
CA PRO A 69 0.58 13.71 3.20
C PRO A 69 0.97 14.24 4.59
N PRO A 70 0.21 13.94 5.65
CA PRO A 70 0.51 14.38 7.00
C PRO A 70 1.54 13.46 7.66
N LEU A 71 2.66 13.19 6.98
CA LEU A 71 3.75 12.33 7.44
C LEU A 71 5.00 13.17 7.66
N GLU A 72 5.72 12.88 8.73
CA GLU A 72 7.03 13.49 9.00
C GLU A 72 8.11 12.55 8.47
N VAL A 73 8.57 12.84 7.26
CA VAL A 73 9.66 12.08 6.62
C VAL A 73 10.98 12.77 6.93
N PHE A 74 11.92 12.03 7.52
CA PHE A 74 13.28 12.47 7.77
C PHE A 74 14.27 11.75 6.86
N ILE A 75 15.29 12.47 6.43
CA ILE A 75 16.40 11.97 5.63
C ILE A 75 17.65 12.18 6.46
N SER A 76 18.22 11.09 6.98
CA SER A 76 19.46 11.11 7.76
C SER A 76 20.61 10.69 6.88
N VAL A 77 21.62 11.53 6.75
CA VAL A 77 22.76 11.32 5.84
C VAL A 77 24.04 11.14 6.64
N TYR A 78 24.78 10.09 6.31
CA TYR A 78 26.04 9.73 6.95
C TYR A 78 27.13 9.73 5.88
N VAL A 79 28.15 10.56 6.07
CA VAL A 79 29.24 10.73 5.10
C VAL A 79 30.44 9.90 5.52
N PHE A 80 31.06 9.20 4.58
CA PHE A 80 32.31 8.49 4.83
C PHE A 80 33.50 9.45 4.67
N ASN A 81 34.03 9.93 5.78
CA ASN A 81 35.20 10.80 5.83
C ASN A 81 36.50 9.97 5.70
N VAL A 82 37.37 10.33 4.77
CA VAL A 82 38.63 9.61 4.53
C VAL A 82 39.76 10.19 5.38
N THR A 83 40.39 9.36 6.22
CA THR A 83 41.37 9.82 7.22
C THR A 83 42.83 9.69 6.80
N ASN A 84 43.14 8.87 5.78
CA ASN A 84 44.52 8.53 5.39
C ASN A 84 44.90 8.88 3.94
N VAL A 85 44.35 9.97 3.38
CA VAL A 85 44.54 10.34 1.96
C VAL A 85 46.01 10.39 1.53
N GLU A 86 46.88 11.08 2.27
CA GLU A 86 48.30 11.21 1.88
C GLU A 86 49.04 9.87 1.88
N ALA A 87 48.80 9.04 2.91
CA ALA A 87 49.40 7.72 3.04
C ALA A 87 48.91 6.78 1.93
N PHE A 88 47.62 6.85 1.58
CA PHE A 88 47.02 6.06 0.51
C PHE A 88 47.54 6.47 -0.87
N LEU A 89 47.53 7.78 -1.19
CA LEU A 89 47.99 8.29 -2.50
C LEU A 89 49.50 8.05 -2.73
N SER A 90 50.30 8.11 -1.66
CA SER A 90 51.74 7.77 -1.71
C SER A 90 52.02 6.26 -1.74
N LYS A 91 50.97 5.41 -1.70
CA LYS A 91 51.04 3.94 -1.63
C LYS A 91 51.76 3.41 -0.40
N LYS A 92 51.82 4.20 0.67
CA LYS A 92 52.30 3.76 1.98
C LYS A 92 51.25 2.86 2.65
N ASP A 93 49.99 3.26 2.58
CA ASP A 93 48.84 2.43 2.95
C ASP A 93 48.26 1.80 1.68
N SER A 94 47.90 0.52 1.74
CA SER A 94 47.30 -0.21 0.61
C SER A 94 45.80 -0.02 0.50
N LYS A 95 45.15 0.54 1.54
CA LYS A 95 43.70 0.71 1.64
C LYS A 95 43.33 2.10 2.12
N LEU A 96 42.15 2.55 1.71
CA LEU A 96 41.50 3.72 2.29
C LEU A 96 40.98 3.39 3.68
N LYS A 97 41.11 4.35 4.60
CA LYS A 97 40.49 4.32 5.92
C LYS A 97 39.38 5.36 5.94
N VAL A 98 38.17 4.91 6.26
CA VAL A 98 36.99 5.77 6.35
C VAL A 98 36.45 5.79 7.77
N GLU A 99 35.89 6.93 8.16
CA GLU A 99 35.14 7.11 9.39
C GLU A 99 33.76 7.68 9.04
N GLU A 100 32.71 7.10 9.63
CA GLU A 100 31.34 7.58 9.48
C GLU A 100 31.16 8.93 10.21
N VAL A 101 30.66 9.94 9.50
CA VAL A 101 30.33 11.26 10.05
C VAL A 101 28.85 11.56 9.78
N GLY A 102 28.04 11.58 10.84
CA GLY A 102 26.61 11.83 10.74
C GLY A 102 25.86 11.48 12.03
N PRO A 103 24.51 11.54 12.02
CA PRO A 103 23.70 11.94 10.88
C PRO A 103 23.64 13.47 10.68
N TYR A 104 23.52 13.90 9.43
CA TYR A 104 22.98 15.20 9.05
C TYR A 104 21.55 15.01 8.58
N VAL A 105 20.61 15.56 9.35
CA VAL A 105 19.18 15.24 9.22
C VAL A 105 18.43 16.36 8.51
N TYR A 106 17.64 15.98 7.52
CA TYR A 106 16.74 16.85 6.78
C TYR A 106 15.31 16.35 6.92
N ARG A 107 14.34 17.26 6.90
CA ARG A 107 12.91 16.93 6.81
C ARG A 107 12.45 17.12 5.37
N GLU A 108 11.84 16.10 4.79
CA GLU A 108 11.18 16.17 3.48
C GLU A 108 9.74 16.67 3.65
N PHE A 109 9.34 17.59 2.78
CA PHE A 109 7.97 18.03 2.58
C PHE A 109 7.54 17.65 1.18
N LEU A 110 6.46 16.87 1.08
CA LEU A 110 5.89 16.39 -0.17
C LEU A 110 4.52 17.03 -0.41
N GLU A 111 4.35 17.60 -1.61
CA GLU A 111 3.06 18.09 -2.10
C GLU A 111 2.80 17.51 -3.50
N HIS A 112 1.60 17.01 -3.75
CA HIS A 112 1.18 16.60 -5.09
C HIS A 112 0.40 17.72 -5.77
N THR A 113 0.89 18.18 -6.93
CA THR A 113 0.35 19.33 -7.67
C THR A 113 -0.14 18.93 -9.06
N ASN A 114 -0.94 19.80 -9.70
CA ASN A 114 -1.39 19.67 -11.10
C ASN A 114 -1.96 18.28 -11.44
N TYR A 115 -2.96 17.85 -10.68
CA TYR A 115 -3.58 16.54 -10.86
C TYR A 115 -4.66 16.53 -11.94
N THR A 116 -4.79 15.43 -12.66
CA THR A 116 -5.83 15.20 -13.68
C THR A 116 -6.38 13.79 -13.55
N PHE A 117 -7.69 13.68 -13.32
CA PHE A 117 -8.42 12.41 -13.36
C PHE A 117 -8.80 12.10 -14.81
N HIS A 118 -8.47 10.89 -15.25
CA HIS A 118 -8.74 10.44 -16.62
C HIS A 118 -9.95 9.51 -16.66
N SER A 119 -10.64 9.49 -17.80
CA SER A 119 -11.80 8.63 -18.02
C SER A 119 -11.47 7.13 -18.06
N ASN A 120 -10.21 6.78 -18.31
CA ASN A 120 -9.69 5.42 -18.29
C ASN A 120 -9.32 4.93 -16.87
N GLY A 121 -9.74 5.65 -15.82
CA GLY A 121 -9.51 5.26 -14.43
C GLY A 121 -8.08 5.44 -13.94
N THR A 122 -7.33 6.41 -14.46
CA THR A 122 -6.03 6.81 -13.90
C THR A 122 -6.04 8.22 -13.32
N LEU A 123 -5.05 8.51 -12.48
CA LEU A 123 -4.75 9.83 -11.96
C LEU A 123 -3.31 10.21 -12.33
N THR A 124 -3.14 11.31 -13.06
CA THR A 124 -1.82 11.91 -13.28
C THR A 124 -1.60 13.05 -12.30
N TYR A 125 -0.42 13.16 -11.70
CA TYR A 125 -0.02 14.24 -10.79
C TYR A 125 1.48 14.53 -10.86
N PHE A 126 1.89 15.64 -10.23
CA PHE A 126 3.29 16.07 -10.17
C PHE A 126 3.74 16.15 -8.71
N PRO A 127 4.54 15.19 -8.20
CA PRO A 127 5.11 15.27 -6.87
C PRO A 127 6.14 16.39 -6.80
N LYS A 128 6.08 17.18 -5.74
CA LYS A 128 7.05 18.23 -5.42
C LYS A 128 7.60 17.97 -4.02
N ARG A 129 8.87 17.56 -3.97
CA ARG A 129 9.62 17.35 -2.73
C ARG A 129 10.52 18.53 -2.45
N THR A 130 10.54 18.96 -1.20
CA THR A 130 11.49 19.96 -0.70
C THR A 130 12.09 19.48 0.60
N VAL A 131 13.35 19.79 0.83
CA VAL A 131 14.05 19.37 2.04
C VAL A 131 14.44 20.57 2.89
N LYS A 132 14.44 20.39 4.21
CA LYS A 132 14.88 21.40 5.16
C LYS A 132 15.79 20.78 6.21
N PHE A 133 16.97 21.34 6.41
CA PHE A 133 17.90 20.90 7.45
C PHE A 133 17.32 21.05 8.87
N ILE A 134 17.54 20.04 9.71
CA ILE A 134 17.06 19.92 11.09
C ILE A 134 18.26 19.82 12.03
N ARG A 135 18.67 20.95 12.60
CA ARG A 135 19.90 21.04 13.41
C ARG A 135 19.82 20.19 14.67
N GLU A 136 18.66 20.14 15.31
CA GLU A 136 18.41 19.46 16.58
C GLU A 136 18.50 17.93 16.51
N LYS A 137 18.29 17.35 15.31
CA LYS A 137 18.46 15.91 15.06
C LYS A 137 19.83 15.57 14.45
N SER A 138 20.67 16.58 14.17
CA SER A 138 21.96 16.41 13.49
C SER A 138 23.14 16.47 14.44
N VAL A 139 24.20 15.72 14.13
CA VAL A 139 25.45 15.69 14.92
C VAL A 139 26.14 17.05 14.98
N GLY A 140 26.09 17.81 13.88
CA GLY A 140 26.76 19.11 13.75
C GLY A 140 26.08 20.03 12.74
N ASP A 141 26.81 21.03 12.26
CA ASP A 141 26.33 21.98 11.24
C ASP A 141 27.02 21.65 9.90
N PRO A 142 26.27 21.20 8.87
CA PRO A 142 26.86 20.76 7.62
C PRO A 142 27.63 21.89 6.91
N LYS A 143 27.34 23.16 7.21
CA LYS A 143 28.02 24.31 6.60
C LYS A 143 29.40 24.59 7.19
N THR A 144 29.71 24.02 8.36
CA THR A 144 30.98 24.22 9.04
C THR A 144 31.78 22.93 9.18
N ASP A 145 31.10 21.79 9.22
CA ASP A 145 31.75 20.50 9.41
C ASP A 145 32.45 20.10 8.12
N ILE A 146 33.76 19.90 8.22
CA ILE A 146 34.64 19.65 7.08
C ILE A 146 34.94 18.15 7.00
N VAL A 147 34.81 17.60 5.79
CA VAL A 147 35.09 16.19 5.49
C VAL A 147 36.03 16.07 4.28
N THR A 148 36.88 15.06 4.32
CA THR A 148 37.74 14.69 3.19
C THR A 148 37.09 13.56 2.41
N VAL A 149 36.71 13.83 1.17
CA VAL A 149 35.79 12.99 0.39
C VAL A 149 36.24 12.82 -1.07
N PRO A 150 35.80 11.77 -1.77
CA PRO A 150 36.16 11.55 -3.18
C PRO A 150 35.68 12.67 -4.08
N ASN A 151 36.55 13.11 -5.01
CA ASN A 151 36.16 13.99 -6.11
C ASN A 151 35.37 13.20 -7.17
N ILE A 152 34.05 13.09 -6.99
CA ILE A 152 33.19 12.24 -7.83
C ILE A 152 33.28 12.60 -9.33
N PRO A 153 33.16 13.87 -9.77
CA PRO A 153 33.31 14.23 -11.18
C PRO A 153 34.66 13.80 -11.77
N TYR A 154 35.76 14.06 -11.04
CA TYR A 154 37.10 13.75 -11.55
C TYR A 154 37.37 12.24 -11.59
N LEU A 155 37.06 11.52 -10.52
CA LEU A 155 37.25 10.07 -10.43
C LEU A 155 36.32 9.32 -11.38
N GLY A 156 35.06 9.75 -11.49
CA GLY A 156 34.07 9.22 -12.40
C GLY A 156 34.50 9.40 -13.86
N ALA A 157 34.88 10.62 -14.26
CA ALA A 157 35.38 10.90 -15.61
C ALA A 157 36.65 10.10 -15.94
N SER A 158 37.60 10.02 -14.99
CA SER A 158 38.84 9.26 -15.17
C SER A 158 38.60 7.76 -15.30
N THR A 159 37.55 7.25 -14.66
CA THR A 159 37.13 5.85 -14.75
C THR A 159 36.43 5.57 -16.08
N ALA A 160 35.48 6.42 -16.47
CA ALA A 160 34.79 6.33 -17.76
C ALA A 160 35.76 6.44 -18.96
N ALA A 161 36.89 7.13 -18.78
CA ALA A 161 37.96 7.21 -19.76
C ALA A 161 38.52 5.84 -20.19
N ALA A 162 38.33 4.79 -19.40
CA ALA A 162 38.76 3.44 -19.74
C ALA A 162 38.05 2.89 -20.99
N GLU A 163 36.83 3.33 -21.26
CA GLU A 163 36.02 2.92 -22.42
C GLU A 163 36.22 3.85 -23.63
N MET A 164 36.88 4.99 -23.45
CA MET A 164 37.18 5.94 -24.52
C MET A 164 38.31 5.45 -25.45
N SER A 165 38.39 6.05 -26.64
CA SER A 165 39.55 5.88 -27.52
C SER A 165 40.84 6.38 -26.85
N VAL A 166 41.99 5.84 -27.24
CA VAL A 166 43.29 6.20 -26.64
C VAL A 166 43.53 7.72 -26.67
N PHE A 167 43.21 8.37 -27.78
CA PHE A 167 43.38 9.82 -27.94
C PHE A 167 42.43 10.61 -27.03
N ALA A 168 41.17 10.20 -26.90
CA ALA A 168 40.21 10.85 -26.02
C ALA A 168 40.59 10.68 -24.54
N ALA A 169 41.00 9.47 -24.14
CA ALA A 169 41.48 9.18 -22.79
C ALA A 169 42.75 9.99 -22.45
N LEU A 170 43.68 10.12 -23.41
CA LEU A 170 44.86 10.96 -23.25
C LEU A 170 44.48 12.44 -23.09
N ALA A 171 43.62 12.96 -23.97
CA ALA A 171 43.17 14.35 -23.90
C ALA A 171 42.51 14.68 -22.55
N LEU A 172 41.66 13.80 -22.03
CA LEU A 172 41.06 13.95 -20.71
C LEU A 172 42.10 13.89 -19.58
N SER A 173 43.08 12.99 -19.66
CA SER A 173 44.20 12.94 -18.70
C SER A 173 45.00 14.24 -18.72
N THR A 174 45.34 14.78 -19.89
CA THR A 174 46.04 16.07 -20.00
C THR A 174 45.20 17.21 -19.44
N LEU A 175 43.90 17.25 -19.75
CA LEU A 175 42.97 18.27 -19.26
C LEU A 175 42.91 18.27 -17.72
N THR A 176 42.63 17.12 -17.11
CA THR A 176 42.58 16.98 -15.65
C THR A 176 43.92 17.32 -15.00
N ALA A 177 45.04 17.03 -15.68
CA ALA A 177 46.35 17.44 -15.23
C ALA A 177 46.55 18.96 -15.26
N THR A 178 46.14 19.63 -16.33
CA THR A 178 46.22 21.10 -16.48
C THR A 178 45.31 21.85 -15.50
N LEU A 179 44.15 21.29 -15.19
CA LEU A 179 43.21 21.86 -14.21
C LEU A 179 43.65 21.64 -12.75
N ASN A 180 44.69 20.84 -12.54
CA ASN A 180 45.19 20.40 -11.25
C ASN A 180 44.12 19.70 -10.38
N SER A 181 43.27 18.90 -11.02
CA SER A 181 42.20 18.16 -10.33
C SER A 181 42.80 17.14 -9.37
N GLN A 182 42.35 17.19 -8.10
CA GLN A 182 42.74 16.27 -7.05
C GLN A 182 41.70 15.14 -6.91
N PRO A 183 42.12 13.90 -6.63
CA PRO A 183 41.22 12.74 -6.47
C PRO A 183 40.37 12.84 -5.19
N MET A 184 40.87 13.54 -4.17
CA MET A 184 40.18 13.79 -2.90
C MET A 184 40.01 15.29 -2.72
N LEU A 185 38.88 15.70 -2.15
CA LEU A 185 38.55 17.07 -1.84
C LEU A 185 38.36 17.23 -0.34
N ASN A 186 38.64 18.44 0.14
CA ASN A 186 38.39 18.84 1.51
C ASN A 186 37.30 19.92 1.48
N LEU A 187 36.08 19.56 1.85
CA LEU A 187 34.87 20.37 1.67
C LEU A 187 34.01 20.36 2.92
N THR A 188 33.09 21.32 3.03
CA THR A 188 32.02 21.22 4.02
C THR A 188 31.04 20.11 3.62
N VAL A 189 30.34 19.55 4.59
CA VAL A 189 29.30 18.55 4.30
C VAL A 189 28.17 19.14 3.45
N GLU A 190 27.78 20.40 3.68
CA GLU A 190 26.79 21.11 2.87
C GLU A 190 27.23 21.17 1.41
N ASP A 191 28.47 21.61 1.14
CA ASP A 191 28.98 21.72 -0.22
C ASP A 191 29.02 20.35 -0.91
N TYR A 192 29.41 19.29 -0.20
CA TYR A 192 29.47 17.95 -0.78
C TYR A 192 28.08 17.37 -1.11
N LEU A 193 27.10 17.63 -0.26
CA LEU A 193 25.74 17.10 -0.43
C LEU A 193 24.91 17.94 -1.41
N TRP A 194 24.99 19.27 -1.33
CA TRP A 194 24.10 20.19 -2.03
C TRP A 194 24.74 20.97 -3.17
N GLY A 195 26.07 20.97 -3.27
CA GLY A 195 26.73 21.56 -4.43
C GLY A 195 28.05 22.23 -4.10
N TYR A 196 29.11 21.82 -4.82
CA TYR A 196 30.36 22.55 -4.90
C TYR A 196 30.69 22.89 -6.35
N GLU A 197 31.45 23.96 -6.55
CA GLU A 197 31.96 24.32 -7.88
C GLU A 197 33.12 23.38 -8.26
N ASP A 198 32.94 22.62 -9.34
CA ASP A 198 34.01 21.81 -9.92
C ASP A 198 34.37 22.31 -11.33
N ARG A 199 35.67 22.45 -11.58
CA ARG A 199 36.18 22.99 -12.85
C ARG A 199 35.90 22.07 -14.04
N LEU A 200 35.90 20.74 -13.84
CA LEU A 200 35.57 19.79 -14.89
C LEU A 200 34.07 19.83 -15.20
N VAL A 201 33.24 19.92 -14.17
CA VAL A 201 31.77 20.04 -14.34
C VAL A 201 31.43 21.30 -15.10
N LYS A 202 32.00 22.45 -14.71
CA LYS A 202 31.79 23.73 -15.39
C LYS A 202 32.24 23.73 -16.85
N LEU A 203 33.30 22.99 -17.19
CA LEU A 203 33.71 22.82 -18.59
C LEU A 203 32.77 21.87 -19.33
N ALA A 204 32.40 20.76 -18.70
CA ALA A 204 31.50 19.77 -19.28
C ALA A 204 30.13 20.36 -19.60
N SER A 205 29.57 21.20 -18.72
CA SER A 205 28.29 21.87 -18.96
C SER A 205 28.29 22.77 -20.19
N ASN A 206 29.42 23.42 -20.47
CA ASN A 206 29.59 24.26 -21.65
C ASN A 206 29.81 23.45 -22.94
N VAL A 207 30.46 22.29 -22.86
CA VAL A 207 30.83 21.47 -24.03
C VAL A 207 29.75 20.46 -24.42
N ILE A 208 29.09 19.83 -23.44
CA ILE A 208 28.05 18.81 -23.62
C ILE A 208 26.76 19.17 -22.84
N PRO A 209 26.15 20.34 -23.09
CA PRO A 209 25.00 20.83 -22.33
C PRO A 209 23.76 19.94 -22.39
N LYS A 210 23.68 19.01 -23.36
CA LYS A 210 22.58 18.04 -23.46
C LYS A 210 22.64 16.93 -22.41
N ILE A 211 23.84 16.64 -21.88
CA ILE A 211 24.07 15.57 -20.92
C ILE A 211 24.28 16.17 -19.53
N ILE A 212 25.18 17.15 -19.43
CA ILE A 212 25.50 17.83 -18.17
C ILE A 212 24.91 19.24 -18.24
N THR A 213 23.79 19.45 -17.57
CA THR A 213 23.05 20.74 -17.58
C THR A 213 23.37 21.61 -16.36
N PHE A 214 24.23 21.14 -15.45
CA PHE A 214 24.51 21.77 -14.16
C PHE A 214 25.95 22.28 -14.07
N GLU A 215 26.14 23.37 -13.32
CA GLU A 215 27.47 23.99 -13.12
C GLU A 215 28.14 23.61 -11.79
N SER A 216 27.35 23.17 -10.81
CA SER A 216 27.79 22.66 -9.51
C SER A 216 27.43 21.19 -9.34
N PHE A 217 28.20 20.46 -8.54
CA PHE A 217 27.94 19.05 -8.25
C PHE A 217 27.67 18.84 -6.76
N GLY A 218 26.52 18.25 -6.44
CA GLY A 218 26.17 17.80 -5.09
C GLY A 218 25.44 16.45 -5.17
N ILE A 219 25.72 15.54 -4.25
CA ILE A 219 25.16 14.18 -4.31
C ILE A 219 23.63 14.21 -4.11
N LEU A 220 23.17 14.84 -3.04
CA LEU A 220 21.74 14.94 -2.75
C LEU A 220 21.05 15.88 -3.72
N ASP A 221 21.72 16.96 -4.12
CA ASP A 221 21.23 17.85 -5.17
C ASP A 221 20.93 17.08 -6.48
N ARG A 222 21.77 16.10 -6.88
CA ARG A 222 21.50 15.27 -8.07
C ARG A 222 20.49 14.14 -7.85
N MET A 223 20.45 13.54 -6.67
CA MET A 223 19.55 12.42 -6.39
C MET A 223 18.13 12.83 -6.06
N PHE A 224 17.99 13.97 -5.38
CA PHE A 224 16.70 14.54 -4.97
C PHE A 224 16.21 15.62 -5.93
N ASP A 225 16.99 16.00 -6.95
CA ASP A 225 16.47 16.70 -8.11
C ASP A 225 15.58 15.74 -8.91
N GLU A 226 14.32 15.67 -8.51
CA GLU A 226 13.32 14.91 -9.25
C GLU A 226 13.01 15.56 -10.60
N GLY A 227 13.19 16.87 -10.74
CA GLY A 227 12.64 17.64 -11.86
C GLY A 227 11.10 17.62 -11.85
N THR A 228 10.47 17.98 -12.96
CA THR A 228 9.01 17.91 -13.11
C THR A 228 8.60 16.58 -13.72
N ASN A 229 8.41 15.54 -12.88
CA ASN A 229 7.89 14.26 -13.36
C ASN A 229 6.37 14.21 -13.28
N ALA A 230 5.73 13.80 -14.37
CA ALA A 230 4.31 13.44 -14.38
C ALA A 230 4.18 11.97 -14.01
N VAL A 231 3.63 11.67 -12.83
CA VAL A 231 3.38 10.30 -12.36
C VAL A 231 1.91 10.00 -12.61
N THR A 232 1.63 8.89 -13.30
CA THR A 232 0.27 8.40 -13.52
C THR A 232 0.08 7.10 -12.76
N ILE A 233 -0.94 7.02 -11.92
CA ILE A 233 -1.29 5.83 -11.12
C ILE A 233 -2.63 5.24 -11.54
N ASN A 234 -2.78 3.93 -11.32
CA ASN A 234 -4.02 3.20 -11.53
C ASN A 234 -4.99 3.45 -10.37
N LEU A 235 -6.23 3.84 -10.68
CA LEU A 235 -7.31 3.91 -9.69
C LEU A 235 -8.08 2.58 -9.68
N PRO A 236 -8.83 2.26 -8.59
CA PRO A 236 -9.53 0.97 -8.47
C PRO A 236 -10.43 0.61 -9.66
N GLN A 237 -11.03 1.61 -10.32
CA GLN A 237 -11.85 1.40 -11.51
C GLN A 237 -11.07 0.76 -12.67
N ARG A 238 -9.81 1.18 -12.90
CA ARG A 238 -8.96 0.64 -13.97
C ARG A 238 -8.47 -0.77 -13.65
N VAL A 239 -8.20 -1.03 -12.38
CA VAL A 239 -7.77 -2.35 -11.90
C VAL A 239 -8.87 -3.38 -12.13
N GLU A 240 -10.12 -3.03 -11.81
CA GLU A 240 -11.27 -3.91 -12.07
C GLU A 240 -11.45 -4.18 -13.58
N GLN A 241 -11.33 -3.15 -14.42
CA GLN A 241 -11.38 -3.32 -15.89
C GLN A 241 -10.28 -4.26 -16.41
N HIS A 242 -9.07 -4.15 -15.86
CA HIS A 242 -7.95 -5.01 -16.23
C HIS A 242 -8.19 -6.46 -15.81
N LYS A 243 -8.75 -6.66 -14.62
CA LYS A 243 -9.12 -7.98 -14.10
C LYS A 243 -10.18 -8.64 -14.97
N GLU A 244 -11.25 -7.93 -15.33
CA GLU A 244 -12.30 -8.42 -16.23
C GLU A 244 -11.77 -8.78 -17.63
N GLU A 245 -10.80 -8.01 -18.14
CA GLU A 245 -10.14 -8.30 -19.42
C GLU A 245 -9.29 -9.57 -19.34
N LEU A 246 -8.50 -9.73 -18.26
CA LEU A 246 -7.68 -10.90 -18.04
C LEU A 246 -8.52 -12.17 -17.88
N GLU A 247 -9.63 -12.08 -17.13
CA GLU A 247 -10.59 -13.18 -16.99
C GLU A 247 -11.22 -13.55 -18.34
N ARG A 248 -11.59 -12.57 -19.16
CA ARG A 248 -12.09 -12.81 -20.53
C ARG A 248 -11.06 -13.50 -21.42
N GLN A 249 -9.79 -13.09 -21.36
CA GLN A 249 -8.70 -13.71 -22.11
C GLN A 249 -8.44 -15.15 -21.64
N LEU A 250 -8.42 -15.37 -20.33
CA LEU A 250 -8.25 -16.69 -19.74
C LEU A 250 -9.40 -17.62 -20.16
N HIS A 251 -10.65 -17.13 -20.08
CA HIS A 251 -11.81 -17.89 -20.53
C HIS A 251 -11.72 -18.24 -22.02
N ALA A 252 -11.36 -17.29 -22.89
CA ALA A 252 -11.19 -17.53 -24.33
C ALA A 252 -10.11 -18.59 -24.63
N ALA A 253 -8.99 -18.58 -23.91
CA ALA A 253 -7.93 -19.58 -24.06
C ALA A 253 -8.37 -20.99 -23.63
N HIS A 254 -9.30 -21.11 -22.68
CA HIS A 254 -9.84 -22.40 -22.23
C HIS A 254 -10.95 -22.95 -23.16
N THR A 255 -11.61 -22.11 -23.96
CA THR A 255 -12.65 -22.53 -24.93
C THR A 255 -12.13 -22.85 -26.32
N GLU A 256 -10.85 -22.63 -26.62
CA GLU A 256 -10.26 -23.13 -27.87
C GLU A 256 -10.19 -24.66 -27.85
N PRO A 257 -10.70 -25.36 -28.89
CA PRO A 257 -10.62 -26.81 -28.96
C PRO A 257 -9.15 -27.23 -29.09
N LYS A 258 -8.61 -27.84 -28.04
CA LYS A 258 -7.31 -28.53 -28.10
C LYS A 258 -7.37 -29.55 -29.24
N SER A 259 -6.50 -29.38 -30.23
CA SER A 259 -6.31 -30.40 -31.26
C SER A 259 -5.76 -31.65 -30.59
N ASP A 260 -6.47 -32.76 -30.73
CA ASP A 260 -6.10 -34.07 -30.19
C ASP A 260 -4.66 -34.44 -30.57
N ASN A 261 -3.77 -34.48 -29.59
CA ASN A 261 -2.70 -35.47 -29.49
C ASN A 261 -2.09 -35.47 -28.07
N ALA A 262 -2.40 -36.54 -27.35
CA ALA A 262 -1.59 -37.26 -26.36
C ALA A 262 -0.85 -36.45 -25.26
N ASP A 263 -1.38 -36.45 -24.04
CA ASP A 263 -1.06 -37.50 -23.06
C ASP A 263 -1.87 -37.23 -21.77
N GLU A 264 -2.76 -38.17 -21.47
CA GLU A 264 -3.53 -38.28 -20.24
C GLU A 264 -2.57 -38.65 -19.10
N ASN A 265 -2.38 -37.76 -18.11
CA ASN A 265 -2.11 -38.07 -16.69
C ASN A 265 -1.73 -36.79 -15.92
N LEU A 266 -2.69 -35.92 -15.56
CA LEU A 266 -2.55 -35.08 -14.35
C LEU A 266 -3.81 -34.29 -13.93
N PHE A 267 -5.02 -34.84 -13.93
CA PHE A 267 -6.17 -34.08 -13.40
C PHE A 267 -7.19 -34.97 -12.68
N THR A 268 -7.02 -35.10 -11.36
CA THR A 268 -8.10 -35.26 -10.39
C THR A 268 -7.57 -34.85 -9.02
N ASN A 269 -7.88 -33.61 -8.61
CA ASN A 269 -8.11 -33.15 -7.23
C ASN A 269 -7.87 -31.64 -7.12
N PHE A 270 -8.74 -30.80 -7.70
CA PHE A 270 -8.85 -29.39 -7.31
C PHE A 270 -10.25 -28.87 -7.65
N ILE A 271 -11.25 -29.36 -6.91
CA ILE A 271 -12.49 -28.65 -6.65
C ILE A 271 -12.79 -28.88 -5.16
N ASP A 272 -12.34 -27.93 -4.33
CA ASP A 272 -12.96 -27.51 -3.06
C ASP A 272 -12.05 -26.49 -2.36
N SER A 273 -12.23 -25.20 -2.70
CA SER A 273 -12.09 -24.03 -1.81
C SER A 273 -12.39 -22.77 -2.62
N GLU A 274 -13.49 -22.11 -2.27
CA GLU A 274 -13.85 -20.78 -2.76
C GLU A 274 -12.86 -19.73 -2.24
N GLN A 275 -12.59 -18.74 -3.09
CA GLN A 275 -12.01 -17.43 -2.77
C GLN A 275 -10.63 -17.40 -2.10
N GLU A 276 -9.61 -17.89 -2.79
CA GLU A 276 -8.24 -17.41 -2.60
C GLU A 276 -7.40 -17.73 -3.85
N ASN A 277 -6.53 -16.80 -4.25
CA ASN A 277 -5.38 -17.02 -5.15
C ASN A 277 -5.67 -17.32 -6.63
N VAL A 278 -6.11 -16.31 -7.39
CA VAL A 278 -5.90 -16.27 -8.86
C VAL A 278 -4.56 -15.58 -9.22
N ALA A 279 -3.90 -14.92 -8.27
CA ALA A 279 -2.61 -14.24 -8.49
C ALA A 279 -1.38 -15.14 -8.34
N ASP A 280 -1.52 -16.33 -7.74
CA ASP A 280 -0.36 -17.13 -7.27
C ASP A 280 -0.05 -18.36 -8.13
N SER A 281 -0.76 -18.55 -9.26
CA SER A 281 -0.56 -19.70 -10.16
C SER A 281 0.14 -19.37 -11.49
N MET A 282 0.72 -18.17 -11.63
CA MET A 282 1.47 -17.80 -12.84
C MET A 282 2.98 -18.01 -12.74
N ASP A 283 3.45 -18.67 -11.68
CA ASP A 283 4.86 -19.06 -11.58
C ASP A 283 4.99 -20.57 -11.87
N LYS A 284 5.61 -20.89 -13.01
CA LYS A 284 5.98 -22.23 -13.53
C LYS A 284 4.97 -22.92 -14.46
N LYS A 285 4.97 -22.53 -15.74
CA LYS A 285 5.37 -23.39 -16.88
C LYS A 285 5.18 -22.69 -18.22
N ASP A 286 6.26 -22.63 -18.99
CA ASP A 286 6.36 -22.52 -20.45
C ASP A 286 5.45 -21.51 -21.17
N THR A 287 6.02 -20.40 -21.64
CA THR A 287 6.42 -20.18 -23.05
C THR A 287 7.22 -18.86 -23.14
N HIS A 288 7.63 -18.43 -24.33
CA HIS A 288 8.47 -17.23 -24.58
C HIS A 288 7.81 -15.90 -24.15
N ASP A 289 7.59 -15.72 -22.86
CA ASP A 289 6.62 -14.74 -22.34
C ASP A 289 7.23 -13.40 -21.96
N THR A 290 6.66 -12.36 -22.55
CA THR A 290 6.89 -10.96 -22.20
C THR A 290 6.51 -10.74 -20.73
N TYR A 291 7.37 -10.10 -19.94
CA TYR A 291 7.08 -9.77 -18.54
C TYR A 291 5.79 -8.95 -18.44
N LYS A 292 4.77 -9.47 -17.72
CA LYS A 292 3.50 -8.77 -17.49
C LYS A 292 3.45 -8.28 -16.04
N PRO A 293 3.40 -6.96 -15.80
CA PRO A 293 3.32 -6.42 -14.46
C PRO A 293 1.94 -6.69 -13.82
N GLN A 294 1.92 -6.98 -12.53
CA GLN A 294 0.68 -7.07 -11.77
C GLN A 294 0.16 -5.66 -11.47
N ILE A 295 -1.00 -5.32 -12.03
CA ILE A 295 -1.64 -4.02 -11.84
C ILE A 295 -2.53 -4.07 -10.59
N ARG A 296 -2.36 -3.11 -9.68
CA ARG A 296 -3.08 -3.00 -8.42
C ARG A 296 -3.46 -1.54 -8.14
N ASP A 297 -4.33 -1.35 -7.16
CA ASP A 297 -4.77 -0.03 -6.74
C ASP A 297 -3.56 0.85 -6.39
N TYR A 298 -3.52 2.03 -7.00
CA TYR A 298 -2.47 3.05 -6.84
C TYR A 298 -1.08 2.66 -7.31
N SER A 299 -0.91 1.54 -8.01
CA SER A 299 0.34 1.24 -8.70
C SER A 299 0.56 2.23 -9.84
N ILE A 300 1.83 2.51 -10.15
CA ILE A 300 2.25 3.32 -11.29
C ILE A 300 1.74 2.66 -12.56
N ASP A 301 1.11 3.46 -13.41
CA ASP A 301 0.76 3.13 -14.79
C ASP A 301 1.88 3.61 -15.73
N SER A 302 2.29 4.87 -15.56
CA SER A 302 3.38 5.47 -16.33
C SER A 302 4.11 6.58 -15.57
N TRP A 303 5.37 6.77 -15.96
CA TRP A 303 6.27 7.84 -15.51
C TRP A 303 6.66 8.68 -16.72
N ASN A 304 6.28 9.97 -16.74
CA ASN A 304 6.46 10.86 -17.88
C ASN A 304 5.86 10.32 -19.20
N GLY A 305 4.77 9.55 -19.09
CA GLY A 305 4.11 8.92 -20.24
C GLY A 305 4.76 7.61 -20.72
N LEU A 306 5.81 7.12 -20.06
CA LEU A 306 6.43 5.82 -20.33
C LEU A 306 6.03 4.81 -19.25
N GLY A 307 5.72 3.57 -19.62
CA GLY A 307 5.44 2.48 -18.67
C GLY A 307 6.69 1.93 -17.97
N GLY A 308 7.86 2.52 -18.21
CA GLY A 308 9.16 2.02 -17.79
C GLY A 308 10.29 3.03 -17.90
N LEU A 309 11.51 2.55 -17.68
CA LEU A 309 12.76 3.31 -17.57
C LEU A 309 13.52 3.31 -18.89
N ASP A 310 13.57 4.47 -19.55
CA ASP A 310 14.24 4.67 -20.84
C ASP A 310 15.74 4.35 -20.79
N TYR A 311 16.42 4.74 -19.71
CA TYR A 311 17.84 4.50 -19.49
C TYR A 311 18.18 3.01 -19.27
N TRP A 312 17.18 2.17 -18.96
CA TRP A 312 17.30 0.71 -18.98
C TRP A 312 16.75 0.09 -20.29
N GLY A 313 16.55 0.89 -21.33
CA GLY A 313 16.17 0.43 -22.66
C GLY A 313 14.71 0.03 -22.81
N TYR A 314 13.82 0.54 -21.95
CA TYR A 314 12.38 0.33 -22.09
C TYR A 314 11.85 0.83 -23.44
N SER A 315 10.97 0.06 -24.09
CA SER A 315 10.37 0.40 -25.38
C SER A 315 8.85 0.39 -25.32
N ASN A 316 8.22 1.47 -25.80
CA ASN A 316 6.77 1.55 -25.97
C ASN A 316 6.27 0.88 -27.26
N ASN A 317 7.17 0.42 -28.14
CA ASN A 317 6.77 -0.19 -29.40
C ASN A 317 6.37 -1.64 -29.17
N GLU A 318 5.16 -2.03 -29.57
CA GLU A 318 4.66 -3.41 -29.43
C GLU A 318 5.58 -4.46 -30.10
N ASN A 319 6.21 -4.09 -31.22
CA ASN A 319 7.17 -4.95 -31.92
C ASN A 319 8.46 -5.23 -31.13
N ASP A 320 8.76 -4.39 -30.13
CA ASP A 320 9.93 -4.48 -29.26
C ASP A 320 9.56 -4.89 -27.82
N ALA A 321 8.31 -5.32 -27.58
CA ALA A 321 7.83 -5.64 -26.24
C ALA A 321 8.66 -6.72 -25.53
N SER A 322 9.29 -7.63 -26.28
CA SER A 322 10.21 -8.65 -25.76
C SER A 322 11.47 -8.09 -25.10
N LYS A 323 11.81 -6.80 -25.32
CA LYS A 323 12.90 -6.10 -24.63
C LYS A 323 12.48 -5.55 -23.26
N ASN A 324 11.19 -5.51 -22.97
CA ASN A 324 10.68 -5.03 -21.70
C ASN A 324 10.75 -6.17 -20.68
N THR A 325 11.56 -5.97 -19.66
CA THR A 325 11.82 -6.92 -18.59
C THR A 325 11.42 -6.29 -17.26
N MET A 326 11.57 -7.07 -16.18
CA MET A 326 11.35 -6.55 -14.83
C MET A 326 12.29 -5.39 -14.46
N CYS A 327 13.48 -5.31 -15.06
CA CYS A 327 14.46 -4.26 -14.75
C CYS A 327 14.05 -2.88 -15.26
N ASN A 328 13.35 -2.82 -16.39
CA ASN A 328 13.02 -1.58 -17.08
C ASN A 328 11.52 -1.26 -17.06
N THR A 329 10.67 -2.16 -16.54
CA THR A 329 9.24 -1.90 -16.39
C THR A 329 8.94 -1.23 -15.04
N LEU A 330 8.20 -0.12 -15.06
CA LEU A 330 7.70 0.56 -13.86
C LEU A 330 6.21 0.32 -13.61
N SER A 331 5.46 0.00 -14.65
CA SER A 331 4.03 -0.29 -14.51
C SER A 331 3.82 -1.40 -13.46
N GLY A 332 2.85 -1.23 -12.57
CA GLY A 332 2.59 -2.17 -11.46
C GLY A 332 3.41 -1.93 -10.19
N THR A 333 4.41 -1.03 -10.20
CA THR A 333 5.21 -0.67 -9.02
C THR A 333 4.62 0.53 -8.25
N TYR A 334 5.16 0.86 -7.08
CA TYR A 334 4.68 1.98 -6.25
C TYR A 334 5.74 3.09 -6.15
N ASP A 335 5.32 4.36 -6.06
CA ASP A 335 6.25 5.49 -5.93
C ASP A 335 6.78 5.71 -4.49
N GLY A 336 6.34 4.87 -3.56
CA GLY A 336 6.69 4.94 -2.14
C GLY A 336 6.02 6.10 -1.41
N THR A 337 4.96 6.70 -1.97
CA THR A 337 4.03 7.60 -1.27
C THR A 337 2.74 6.88 -0.90
N LEU A 338 2.30 5.99 -1.79
CA LEU A 338 1.21 5.05 -1.60
C LEU A 338 1.78 3.63 -1.64
N PHE A 339 1.13 2.73 -0.89
CA PHE A 339 1.45 1.31 -0.85
C PHE A 339 0.19 0.50 -1.15
N PRO A 340 0.35 -0.79 -1.49
CA PRO A 340 -0.81 -1.62 -1.81
C PRO A 340 -1.83 -1.69 -0.66
N GLN A 341 -3.10 -1.80 -1.04
CA GLN A 341 -4.20 -2.08 -0.10
C GLN A 341 -4.53 -3.56 -0.05
N ASN A 342 -5.10 -4.00 1.07
CA ASN A 342 -5.45 -5.41 1.33
C ASN A 342 -4.26 -6.35 1.10
N ILE A 343 -3.15 -6.06 1.79
CA ILE A 343 -1.89 -6.77 1.65
C ILE A 343 -2.01 -8.19 2.24
N SER A 344 -1.50 -9.19 1.53
CA SER A 344 -1.45 -10.58 2.00
C SER A 344 -0.10 -10.91 2.68
N GLN A 345 -0.06 -12.01 3.46
CA GLN A 345 1.15 -12.41 4.20
C GLN A 345 2.23 -13.07 3.33
N ASN A 346 1.98 -13.32 2.04
CA ASN A 346 2.97 -13.87 1.11
C ASN A 346 3.29 -12.89 -0.02
N GLU A 347 2.92 -11.62 0.14
CA GLU A 347 3.02 -10.64 -0.92
C GLU A 347 4.43 -10.05 -1.05
N GLU A 348 4.87 -9.90 -2.29
CA GLU A 348 6.01 -9.08 -2.67
C GLU A 348 5.53 -7.97 -3.61
N PHE A 349 5.94 -6.73 -3.33
CA PHE A 349 5.67 -5.61 -4.22
C PHE A 349 6.93 -4.79 -4.44
N ARG A 350 6.96 -4.01 -5.51
CA ARG A 350 8.13 -3.21 -5.90
C ARG A 350 7.88 -1.73 -5.70
N VAL A 351 8.88 -1.03 -5.20
CA VAL A 351 8.87 0.43 -5.05
C VAL A 351 9.91 1.06 -5.96
N TYR A 352 9.59 2.19 -6.56
CA TYR A 352 10.49 3.00 -7.37
C TYR A 352 10.50 4.45 -6.89
N ARG A 353 11.71 4.98 -6.71
CA ARG A 353 11.96 6.42 -6.64
C ARG A 353 13.10 6.73 -7.59
N LYS A 354 13.10 7.93 -8.18
CA LYS A 354 14.18 8.37 -9.09
C LYS A 354 15.57 8.17 -8.45
N ALA A 355 15.68 8.46 -7.15
CA ALA A 355 16.89 8.27 -6.37
C ALA A 355 17.45 6.82 -6.40
N PHE A 356 16.58 5.81 -6.44
CA PHE A 356 16.98 4.40 -6.43
C PHE A 356 17.39 3.93 -7.83
N CYS A 357 16.87 4.59 -8.86
CA CYS A 357 17.14 4.33 -10.25
C CYS A 357 16.74 2.93 -10.78
N ARG A 358 16.21 2.08 -9.92
CA ARG A 358 15.61 0.78 -10.27
C ARG A 358 14.48 0.50 -9.30
N THR A 359 13.66 -0.47 -9.66
CA THR A 359 12.61 -0.98 -8.78
C THR A 359 13.24 -1.82 -7.67
N LEU A 360 12.76 -1.63 -6.45
CA LEU A 360 13.25 -2.30 -5.25
C LEU A 360 12.18 -3.26 -4.71
N PRO A 361 12.46 -4.57 -4.61
CA PRO A 361 11.50 -5.55 -4.12
C PRO A 361 11.38 -5.49 -2.59
N ILE A 362 10.16 -5.27 -2.12
CA ILE A 362 9.77 -5.27 -0.71
C ILE A 362 9.03 -6.57 -0.42
N ARG A 363 9.53 -7.33 0.55
CA ARG A 363 9.06 -8.69 0.86
C ARG A 363 8.50 -8.74 2.28
N PHE A 364 7.38 -9.44 2.45
CA PHE A 364 6.82 -9.71 3.77
C PHE A 364 7.81 -10.51 4.64
N ASP A 365 7.92 -10.09 5.89
CA ASP A 365 8.68 -10.80 6.92
C ASP A 365 7.74 -11.47 7.93
N HIS A 366 6.97 -10.69 8.68
CA HIS A 366 6.02 -11.23 9.67
C HIS A 366 4.84 -10.29 9.95
N ALA A 367 3.78 -10.85 10.53
CA ALA A 367 2.63 -10.10 11.03
C ALA A 367 2.80 -9.77 12.52
N GLY A 368 2.35 -8.59 12.93
CA GLY A 368 2.40 -8.15 14.32
C GLY A 368 1.40 -7.03 14.60
N GLU A 369 1.72 -6.24 15.63
CA GLU A 369 0.91 -5.12 16.08
C GLU A 369 1.81 -3.91 16.33
N MET A 370 1.32 -2.71 16.03
CA MET A 370 1.98 -1.45 16.34
C MET A 370 0.94 -0.42 16.76
N ASP A 371 1.20 0.34 17.83
CA ASP A 371 0.27 1.34 18.37
C ASP A 371 -1.17 0.79 18.58
N GLY A 372 -1.36 -0.51 18.89
CA GLY A 372 -2.70 -1.10 19.08
C GLY A 372 -3.47 -1.39 17.77
N LEU A 373 -2.78 -1.39 16.63
CA LEU A 373 -3.32 -1.68 15.29
C LEU A 373 -2.56 -2.85 14.67
N GLN A 374 -3.27 -3.69 13.90
CA GLN A 374 -2.65 -4.74 13.10
C GLN A 374 -1.64 -4.14 12.13
N ALA A 375 -0.44 -4.72 12.09
CA ALA A 375 0.66 -4.24 11.28
C ALA A 375 1.41 -5.40 10.62
N TYR A 376 1.83 -5.23 9.37
CA TYR A 376 2.69 -6.17 8.66
C TYR A 376 4.08 -5.57 8.50
N TYR A 377 5.08 -6.37 8.82
CA TYR A 377 6.49 -6.02 8.78
C TYR A 377 7.06 -6.53 7.46
N PHE A 378 7.71 -5.63 6.74
CA PHE A 378 8.36 -5.90 5.46
C PHE A 378 9.82 -5.50 5.54
N GLU A 379 10.64 -6.21 4.76
CA GLU A 379 12.03 -5.88 4.53
C GLU A 379 12.28 -5.62 3.04
N LEU A 380 13.33 -4.84 2.76
CA LEU A 380 13.92 -4.85 1.43
C LEU A 380 14.55 -6.23 1.20
N ALA A 381 14.30 -6.86 0.05
CA ALA A 381 14.77 -8.21 -0.20
C ALA A 381 16.30 -8.33 -0.06
N GLU A 382 16.78 -9.48 0.42
CA GLU A 382 18.22 -9.68 0.64
C GLU A 382 19.05 -9.49 -0.63
N ASN A 383 18.49 -9.90 -1.77
CA ASN A 383 19.08 -9.81 -3.10
C ASN A 383 18.64 -8.56 -3.89
N ALA A 384 18.07 -7.54 -3.24
CA ALA A 384 17.52 -6.35 -3.92
C ALA A 384 18.53 -5.63 -4.85
N PHE A 385 19.83 -5.76 -4.55
CA PHE A 385 20.93 -5.16 -5.31
C PHE A 385 21.76 -6.17 -6.07
N ASP A 386 21.44 -7.46 -5.98
CA ASP A 386 22.18 -8.49 -6.68
C ASP A 386 21.86 -8.45 -8.18
N SER A 387 22.81 -8.88 -8.98
CA SER A 387 22.65 -9.01 -10.43
C SER A 387 23.50 -10.18 -10.90
N GLU A 388 22.86 -11.19 -11.45
CA GLU A 388 23.51 -12.42 -11.94
C GLU A 388 23.22 -12.59 -13.44
N ILE A 389 24.23 -13.01 -14.21
CA ILE A 389 24.10 -13.18 -15.67
C ILE A 389 23.07 -14.25 -16.01
N ASP A 390 23.00 -15.31 -15.20
CA ASP A 390 22.17 -16.47 -15.43
C ASP A 390 20.75 -16.34 -14.84
N ASP A 391 20.47 -15.27 -14.10
CA ASP A 391 19.16 -14.99 -13.50
C ASP A 391 18.33 -14.09 -14.43
N PRO A 392 17.23 -14.58 -15.02
CA PRO A 392 16.38 -13.78 -15.91
C PRO A 392 15.79 -12.54 -15.24
N SER A 393 15.65 -12.55 -13.91
CA SER A 393 15.05 -11.46 -13.16
C SER A 393 16.00 -10.27 -12.92
N SER A 394 17.32 -10.53 -12.89
CA SER A 394 18.33 -9.52 -12.52
C SER A 394 19.42 -9.30 -13.59
N SER A 395 19.58 -10.21 -14.55
CA SER A 395 20.58 -10.14 -15.63
C SER A 395 20.48 -8.87 -16.48
N CYS A 396 19.29 -8.28 -16.59
CA CYS A 396 19.08 -7.03 -17.32
C CYS A 396 19.73 -5.79 -16.67
N PHE A 397 20.18 -5.86 -15.41
CA PHE A 397 21.00 -4.80 -14.80
C PHE A 397 22.49 -4.91 -15.14
N CYS A 398 22.92 -6.02 -15.73
CA CYS A 398 24.30 -6.23 -16.13
C CYS A 398 24.60 -5.54 -17.46
N SER A 399 25.79 -4.94 -17.56
CA SER A 399 26.19 -4.20 -18.76
C SER A 399 27.33 -4.93 -19.47
N ASN A 400 27.26 -5.05 -20.80
CA ASN A 400 28.29 -5.69 -21.63
C ASN A 400 28.68 -7.11 -21.17
N GLY A 401 27.72 -7.89 -20.68
CA GLY A 401 27.96 -9.25 -20.17
C GLY A 401 28.75 -9.29 -18.85
N LYS A 402 28.82 -8.17 -18.12
CA LYS A 402 29.49 -8.07 -16.81
C LYS A 402 28.54 -7.49 -15.77
N CYS A 403 28.31 -8.25 -14.71
CA CYS A 403 27.57 -7.78 -13.54
C CYS A 403 28.52 -7.19 -12.49
N LEU A 404 27.97 -6.38 -11.58
CA LEU A 404 28.69 -5.94 -10.39
C LEU A 404 28.79 -7.09 -9.38
N LYS A 405 29.66 -6.93 -8.38
CA LYS A 405 29.76 -7.88 -7.27
C LYS A 405 28.43 -7.95 -6.51
N LYS A 406 28.16 -9.08 -5.86
CA LYS A 406 26.97 -9.28 -5.01
C LYS A 406 26.81 -8.13 -4.00
N GLY A 407 25.60 -7.63 -3.85
CA GLY A 407 25.22 -6.49 -3.00
C GLY A 407 25.37 -5.11 -3.65
N LEU A 408 25.82 -5.02 -4.91
CA LEU A 408 25.95 -3.75 -5.64
C LEU A 408 24.96 -3.65 -6.80
N GLY A 409 24.01 -2.73 -6.69
CA GLY A 409 23.07 -2.38 -7.73
C GLY A 409 23.63 -1.29 -8.63
N ASN A 410 23.75 -1.55 -9.93
CA ASN A 410 24.25 -0.56 -10.89
C ASN A 410 23.24 0.59 -11.07
N ILE A 411 23.67 1.84 -10.85
CA ILE A 411 22.87 3.06 -11.07
C ILE A 411 23.54 4.03 -12.06
N THR A 412 24.64 3.60 -12.69
CA THR A 412 25.44 4.41 -13.62
C THR A 412 24.62 5.05 -14.76
N PRO A 413 23.70 4.35 -15.46
CA PRO A 413 22.99 4.91 -16.63
C PRO A 413 22.11 6.14 -16.33
N CYS A 414 21.84 6.36 -15.06
CA CYS A 414 20.81 7.25 -14.54
C CYS A 414 21.39 8.55 -13.97
N TYR A 415 22.64 8.46 -13.53
CA TYR A 415 23.42 9.55 -12.97
C TYR A 415 24.52 9.95 -13.96
N TYR A 416 24.11 10.33 -15.17
CA TYR A 416 25.00 10.91 -16.20
C TYR A 416 26.20 10.03 -16.57
N ASN A 417 26.04 8.70 -16.50
CA ASN A 417 27.11 7.70 -16.69
C ASN A 417 28.29 7.84 -15.72
N ILE A 418 28.07 8.44 -14.55
CA ILE A 418 29.04 8.42 -13.45
C ILE A 418 29.03 7.00 -12.86
N PRO A 419 30.17 6.27 -12.86
CA PRO A 419 30.25 4.89 -12.39
C PRO A 419 29.88 4.75 -10.91
N THR A 420 28.61 4.49 -10.62
CA THR A 420 28.05 4.49 -9.26
C THR A 420 27.18 3.26 -9.02
N ALA A 421 27.17 2.81 -7.77
CA ALA A 421 26.35 1.70 -7.32
C ALA A 421 25.63 2.01 -6.01
N VAL A 422 24.43 1.46 -5.87
CA VAL A 422 23.69 1.41 -4.60
C VAL A 422 23.97 0.08 -3.89
N SER A 423 24.01 0.09 -2.57
CA SER A 423 24.13 -1.10 -1.72
C SER A 423 23.37 -0.91 -0.41
N TYR A 424 23.34 -1.93 0.45
CA TYR A 424 23.05 -1.70 1.86
C TYR A 424 24.20 -0.96 2.55
N PRO A 425 23.95 -0.22 3.65
CA PRO A 425 24.98 0.45 4.42
C PRO A 425 26.08 -0.49 4.92
N HIS A 426 27.32 0.02 4.90
CA HIS A 426 28.54 -0.71 5.22
C HIS A 426 28.71 -2.03 4.45
N PHE A 427 28.14 -2.12 3.24
CA PHE A 427 28.12 -3.36 2.45
C PHE A 427 27.51 -4.55 3.21
N TYR A 428 26.50 -4.30 4.06
CA TYR A 428 25.70 -5.36 4.66
C TYR A 428 25.11 -6.26 3.56
N ARG A 429 25.04 -7.58 3.82
CA ARG A 429 24.59 -8.61 2.85
C ARG A 429 25.33 -8.61 1.48
N SER A 430 26.53 -8.03 1.39
CA SER A 430 27.27 -7.92 0.13
C SER A 430 28.48 -8.86 0.06
N ASP A 431 29.16 -8.89 -1.09
CA ASP A 431 30.38 -9.68 -1.28
C ASP A 431 31.48 -9.27 -0.27
N PRO A 432 32.06 -10.21 0.50
CA PRO A 432 33.07 -9.90 1.51
C PRO A 432 34.33 -9.22 0.97
N SER A 433 34.64 -9.34 -0.32
CA SER A 433 35.77 -8.64 -0.93
C SER A 433 35.62 -7.12 -0.87
N LEU A 434 34.40 -6.58 -0.82
CA LEU A 434 34.15 -5.14 -0.69
C LEU A 434 34.64 -4.59 0.66
N LEU A 435 34.46 -5.36 1.74
CA LEU A 435 34.96 -5.02 3.07
C LEU A 435 36.49 -5.09 3.15
N ASN A 436 37.13 -5.87 2.28
CA ASN A 436 38.58 -5.99 2.25
C ASN A 436 39.26 -4.82 1.52
N GLU A 437 38.52 -4.02 0.73
CA GLU A 437 39.07 -2.91 -0.06
C GLU A 437 39.20 -1.60 0.75
N VAL A 438 38.38 -1.42 1.79
CA VAL A 438 38.29 -0.19 2.60
C VAL A 438 38.19 -0.55 4.07
N ASP A 439 39.06 0.03 4.90
CA ASP A 439 39.04 -0.14 6.36
C ASP A 439 38.09 0.89 7.00
N GLY A 440 37.40 0.51 8.09
CA GLY A 440 36.44 1.37 8.81
C GLY A 440 34.96 1.06 8.55
N LEU A 441 34.67 -0.04 7.84
CA LEU A 441 33.31 -0.50 7.58
C LEU A 441 32.88 -1.60 8.54
N GLU A 442 31.75 -1.42 9.22
CA GLU A 442 31.21 -2.35 10.22
C GLU A 442 29.75 -2.72 9.91
N PRO A 443 29.48 -3.71 9.03
CA PRO A 443 28.11 -4.11 8.70
C PRO A 443 27.37 -4.67 9.93
N ASN A 444 26.18 -4.16 10.19
CA ASN A 444 25.33 -4.55 11.31
C ASN A 444 23.88 -4.67 10.85
N ALA A 445 23.21 -5.79 11.17
CA ALA A 445 21.85 -6.04 10.72
C ALA A 445 20.84 -5.00 11.25
N GLU A 446 20.86 -4.71 12.55
CA GLU A 446 19.89 -3.78 13.18
C GLU A 446 20.03 -2.35 12.65
N ARG A 447 21.27 -1.90 12.39
CA ARG A 447 21.56 -0.55 11.88
C ARG A 447 21.42 -0.44 10.37
N HIS A 448 21.65 -1.50 9.61
CA HIS A 448 21.83 -1.43 8.15
C HIS A 448 20.81 -2.25 7.34
N SER A 449 19.89 -2.98 7.98
CA SER A 449 18.70 -3.51 7.31
C SER A 449 17.71 -2.38 7.01
N SER A 450 16.75 -2.62 6.11
CA SER A 450 15.60 -1.74 5.91
C SER A 450 14.35 -2.39 6.49
N GLU A 451 13.52 -1.60 7.16
CA GLU A 451 12.26 -2.03 7.79
C GLU A 451 11.11 -1.15 7.30
N ILE A 452 10.01 -1.76 6.89
CA ILE A 452 8.81 -1.05 6.44
C ILE A 452 7.61 -1.70 7.14
N ILE A 453 6.92 -0.93 7.96
CA ILE A 453 5.77 -1.41 8.75
C ILE A 453 4.52 -0.77 8.18
N LEU A 454 3.64 -1.60 7.62
CA LEU A 454 2.43 -1.16 6.94
C LEU A 454 1.18 -1.64 7.68
N GLN A 455 0.18 -0.78 7.73
CA GLN A 455 -1.18 -1.18 8.08
C GLN A 455 -1.76 -1.98 6.87
N PRO A 456 -2.14 -3.26 7.02
CA PRO A 456 -2.32 -4.15 5.87
C PRO A 456 -3.57 -3.87 5.03
N GLN A 457 -4.65 -3.34 5.62
CA GLN A 457 -5.89 -3.06 4.89
C GLN A 457 -5.74 -1.82 3.99
N LEU A 458 -5.07 -0.76 4.46
CA LEU A 458 -4.96 0.52 3.75
C LEU A 458 -3.59 0.79 3.13
N GLY A 459 -2.57 0.01 3.46
CA GLY A 459 -1.19 0.29 3.05
C GLY A 459 -0.60 1.54 3.70
N VAL A 460 -1.06 1.94 4.90
CA VAL A 460 -0.54 3.14 5.56
C VAL A 460 0.84 2.82 6.17
N PRO A 461 1.91 3.56 5.85
CA PRO A 461 3.24 3.32 6.39
C PRO A 461 3.35 3.83 7.83
N MET A 462 3.14 2.93 8.79
CA MET A 462 3.14 3.25 10.23
C MET A 462 4.52 3.65 10.72
N ARG A 463 5.54 2.94 10.26
CA ARG A 463 6.96 3.22 10.51
C ARG A 463 7.78 2.75 9.32
N VAL A 464 8.78 3.52 8.95
CA VAL A 464 9.65 3.19 7.81
C VAL A 464 11.08 3.56 8.17
N HIS A 465 12.02 2.67 7.86
CA HIS A 465 13.46 2.89 7.82
C HIS A 465 13.98 2.28 6.52
N SER A 466 14.10 3.10 5.47
CA SER A 466 14.71 2.69 4.22
C SER A 466 16.17 3.16 4.21
N ARG A 467 17.12 2.21 4.19
CA ARG A 467 18.55 2.48 4.36
C ARG A 467 19.34 2.03 3.15
N LEU A 468 20.04 2.96 2.52
CA LEU A 468 20.76 2.76 1.27
C LEU A 468 22.12 3.44 1.31
N GLN A 469 23.11 2.83 0.69
CA GLN A 469 24.46 3.39 0.54
C GLN A 469 24.78 3.63 -0.92
N ILE A 470 25.51 4.71 -1.18
CA ILE A 470 25.98 5.08 -2.51
C ILE A 470 27.49 4.90 -2.54
N ASN A 471 27.94 4.29 -3.63
CA ASN A 471 29.32 3.90 -3.82
C ASN A 471 29.82 4.38 -5.18
N LEU A 472 31.09 4.77 -5.23
CA LEU A 472 31.80 5.10 -6.46
C LEU A 472 32.56 3.86 -6.94
N LEU A 473 32.28 3.43 -8.16
CA LEU A 473 32.91 2.28 -8.80
C LEU A 473 34.13 2.74 -9.59
N LEU A 474 35.33 2.33 -9.19
CA LEU A 474 36.54 2.74 -9.89
C LEU A 474 37.13 1.56 -10.65
N ASN A 475 37.01 1.60 -11.98
CA ASN A 475 37.69 0.67 -12.88
C ASN A 475 39.14 1.12 -13.11
N LYS A 476 39.92 0.21 -13.70
CA LYS A 476 41.31 0.48 -14.09
C LYS A 476 41.43 1.71 -14.98
N SER A 477 42.06 2.75 -14.45
CA SER A 477 42.30 4.01 -15.15
C SER A 477 43.36 3.87 -16.25
N LYS A 478 43.19 4.64 -17.33
CA LYS A 478 44.17 4.75 -18.43
C LYS A 478 44.81 6.14 -18.41
N PHE A 479 46.13 6.20 -18.58
CA PHE A 479 46.91 7.43 -18.76
C PHE A 479 46.86 8.47 -17.61
N ASN A 480 46.19 8.20 -16.48
CA ASN A 480 46.11 9.12 -15.34
C ASN A 480 46.76 8.49 -14.10
N SER A 481 47.97 8.94 -13.74
CA SER A 481 48.74 8.39 -12.62
C SER A 481 48.17 8.77 -11.24
N ARG A 482 47.40 9.87 -11.13
CA ARG A 482 46.88 10.36 -9.85
C ARG A 482 45.71 9.53 -9.33
N VAL A 483 44.94 8.91 -10.22
CA VAL A 483 43.79 8.06 -9.86
C VAL A 483 44.14 6.58 -9.79
N LYS A 484 45.32 6.19 -10.32
CA LYS A 484 45.81 4.80 -10.32
C LYS A 484 45.78 4.10 -8.96
N PRO A 485 46.03 4.77 -7.80
CA PRO A 485 45.89 4.12 -6.49
C PRO A 485 44.49 3.55 -6.20
N PHE A 486 43.45 4.08 -6.86
CA PHE A 486 42.06 3.66 -6.65
C PHE A 486 41.56 2.63 -7.68
N ASP A 487 42.43 2.11 -8.54
CA ASP A 487 42.05 1.16 -9.59
C ASP A 487 41.42 -0.12 -9.00
N ASN A 488 40.22 -0.48 -9.46
CA ASN A 488 39.44 -1.65 -9.03
C ASN A 488 39.00 -1.59 -7.56
N THR A 489 38.67 -0.39 -7.07
CA THR A 489 38.16 -0.16 -5.72
C THR A 489 36.73 0.36 -5.78
N VAL A 490 35.89 -0.10 -4.85
CA VAL A 490 34.56 0.49 -4.60
C VAL A 490 34.65 1.38 -3.37
N ILE A 491 34.56 2.71 -3.58
CA ILE A 491 34.65 3.66 -2.49
C ILE A 491 33.24 3.98 -1.97
N PRO A 492 32.92 3.72 -0.69
CA PRO A 492 31.68 4.17 -0.10
C PRO A 492 31.70 5.70 0.04
N ILE A 493 30.60 6.36 -0.32
CA ILE A 493 30.50 7.82 -0.37
C ILE A 493 29.67 8.35 0.80
N VAL A 494 28.39 7.96 0.81
CA VAL A 494 27.44 8.25 1.87
C VAL A 494 26.49 7.08 2.01
N TRP A 495 25.89 6.92 3.19
CA TRP A 495 24.65 6.19 3.32
C TRP A 495 23.55 7.07 3.89
N VAL A 496 22.32 6.74 3.51
CA VAL A 496 21.13 7.55 3.73
C VAL A 496 20.07 6.67 4.34
N GLU A 497 19.42 7.17 5.39
CA GLU A 497 18.19 6.62 5.93
C GLU A 497 17.03 7.57 5.66
N ILE A 498 16.03 7.09 4.92
CA ILE A 498 14.73 7.75 4.78
C ILE A 498 13.81 7.11 5.81
N SER A 499 13.33 7.89 6.78
CA SER A 499 12.53 7.38 7.88
C SER A 499 11.23 8.11 8.14
N VAL A 500 10.24 7.34 8.59
CA VAL A 500 9.01 7.80 9.23
C VAL A 500 9.02 7.15 10.61
N GLU A 501 9.36 7.91 11.64
CA GLU A 501 9.48 7.37 13.01
C GLU A 501 8.11 7.01 13.60
N ARG A 502 7.10 7.85 13.30
CA ARG A 502 5.73 7.71 13.80
C ARG A 502 4.74 8.46 12.90
N LEU A 503 3.52 7.94 12.82
CA LEU A 503 2.39 8.66 12.25
C LEU A 503 2.00 9.89 13.10
N THR A 504 1.39 10.89 12.46
CA THR A 504 0.83 12.03 13.18
C THR A 504 -0.33 11.59 14.09
N PRO A 505 -0.54 12.25 15.25
CA PRO A 505 -1.60 11.85 16.20
C PRO A 505 -2.99 11.79 15.56
N GLY A 506 -3.28 12.70 14.63
CA GLY A 506 -4.55 12.71 13.89
C GLY A 506 -4.76 11.45 13.05
N LEU A 507 -3.70 10.94 12.41
CA LEU A 507 -3.77 9.73 11.61
C LEU A 507 -3.90 8.47 12.48
N ILE A 508 -3.20 8.40 13.62
CA ILE A 508 -3.35 7.32 14.59
C ILE A 508 -4.80 7.25 15.13
N ILE A 509 -5.37 8.40 15.51
CA ILE A 509 -6.77 8.49 15.96
C ILE A 509 -7.72 8.05 14.86
N LEU A 510 -7.49 8.48 13.62
CA LEU A 510 -8.30 8.07 12.47
C LEU A 510 -8.25 6.54 12.26
N LEU A 511 -7.06 5.93 12.31
CA LEU A 511 -6.91 4.48 12.16
C LEU A 511 -7.60 3.70 13.28
N HIS A 512 -7.47 4.14 14.54
CA HIS A 512 -8.22 3.52 15.64
C HIS A 512 -9.73 3.68 15.49
N LEU A 513 -10.19 4.85 15.04
CA LEU A 513 -11.60 5.08 14.78
C LEU A 513 -12.12 4.10 13.72
N LEU A 514 -11.38 3.95 12.62
CA LEU A 514 -11.73 3.06 11.51
C LEU A 514 -11.71 1.57 11.88
N PHE A 515 -10.67 1.09 12.56
CA PHE A 515 -10.45 -0.34 12.78
C PHE A 515 -10.87 -0.86 14.15
N ASN A 516 -10.76 -0.03 15.20
CA ASN A 516 -10.97 -0.47 16.59
C ASN A 516 -12.25 0.08 17.22
N ILE A 517 -12.91 1.07 16.62
CA ILE A 517 -14.11 1.71 17.21
C ILE A 517 -15.33 1.49 16.33
N LEU A 518 -15.32 1.98 15.08
CA LEU A 518 -16.49 1.96 14.19
C LEU A 518 -17.10 0.55 13.99
N PRO A 519 -16.32 -0.52 13.79
CA PRO A 519 -16.88 -1.87 13.63
C PRO A 519 -17.65 -2.33 14.88
N TYR A 520 -17.12 -2.06 16.08
CA TYR A 520 -17.78 -2.40 17.34
C TYR A 520 -18.96 -1.50 17.65
N VAL A 521 -18.93 -0.23 17.26
CA VAL A 521 -20.08 0.68 17.37
C VAL A 521 -21.22 0.20 16.49
N GLN A 522 -20.93 -0.19 15.24
CA GLN A 522 -21.94 -0.79 14.34
C GLN A 522 -22.49 -2.09 14.90
N LEU A 523 -21.62 -3.00 15.36
CA LEU A 523 -22.05 -4.25 15.98
C LEU A 523 -22.93 -4.00 17.20
N GLY A 524 -22.53 -3.08 18.08
CA GLY A 524 -23.32 -2.67 19.25
C GLY A 524 -24.68 -2.09 18.88
N ALA A 525 -24.74 -1.22 17.86
CA ALA A 525 -25.98 -0.67 17.35
C ALA A 525 -26.91 -1.77 16.78
N VAL A 526 -26.37 -2.73 16.02
CA VAL A 526 -27.12 -3.89 15.52
C VAL A 526 -27.66 -4.73 16.66
N CYS A 527 -26.83 -5.05 17.67
CA CYS A 527 -27.26 -5.81 18.85
C CYS A 527 -28.38 -5.10 19.62
N LEU A 528 -28.25 -3.78 19.85
CA LEU A 528 -29.28 -2.98 20.52
C LEU A 528 -30.60 -3.00 19.74
N LEU A 529 -30.56 -2.78 18.42
CA LEU A 529 -31.74 -2.84 17.56
C LEU A 529 -32.42 -4.22 17.61
N CYS A 530 -31.64 -5.30 17.60
CA CYS A 530 -32.15 -6.66 17.74
C CYS A 530 -32.80 -6.89 19.12
N VAL A 531 -32.15 -6.48 20.21
CA VAL A 531 -32.69 -6.63 21.58
C VAL A 531 -33.98 -5.82 21.75
N PHE A 532 -33.99 -4.56 21.29
CA PHE A 532 -35.20 -3.74 21.31
C PHE A 532 -36.32 -4.37 20.45
N GLY A 533 -36.00 -4.84 19.25
CA GLY A 533 -36.94 -5.53 18.38
C GLY A 533 -37.57 -6.77 19.02
N VAL A 534 -36.76 -7.68 19.55
CA VAL A 534 -37.21 -8.90 20.23
C VAL A 534 -38.00 -8.58 21.50
N SER A 535 -37.59 -7.59 22.28
CA SER A 535 -38.32 -7.18 23.49
C SER A 535 -39.72 -6.66 23.16
N LEU A 536 -39.89 -5.90 22.07
CA LEU A 536 -41.19 -5.41 21.62
C LEU A 536 -42.09 -6.55 21.13
N PHE A 537 -41.52 -7.56 20.47
CA PHE A 537 -42.26 -8.79 20.14
C PHE A 537 -42.70 -9.55 21.39
N ALA A 538 -41.82 -9.67 22.39
CA ALA A 538 -42.15 -10.31 23.66
C ALA A 538 -43.28 -9.57 24.39
N VAL A 539 -43.25 -8.23 24.42
CA VAL A 539 -44.34 -7.41 25.01
C VAL A 539 -45.65 -7.57 24.23
N ALA A 540 -45.61 -7.60 22.90
CA ALA A 540 -46.80 -7.86 22.08
C ALA A 540 -47.39 -9.26 22.34
N ALA A 541 -46.53 -10.28 22.49
CA ALA A 541 -46.94 -11.66 22.79
C ALA A 541 -47.50 -11.79 24.23
N LEU A 542 -46.83 -11.23 25.23
CA LEU A 542 -47.28 -11.26 26.62
C LEU A 542 -48.61 -10.53 26.79
N SER A 543 -48.76 -9.33 26.21
CA SER A 543 -50.03 -8.60 26.25
C SER A 543 -51.18 -9.34 25.54
N HIS A 544 -50.88 -10.14 24.51
CA HIS A 544 -51.84 -11.06 23.93
C HIS A 544 -52.24 -12.16 24.94
N CYS A 545 -51.27 -12.85 25.55
CA CYS A 545 -51.50 -13.92 26.53
C CYS A 545 -52.32 -13.43 27.74
N PHE A 546 -51.98 -12.28 28.34
CA PHE A 546 -52.70 -11.74 29.49
C PHE A 546 -54.15 -11.35 29.17
N SER A 547 -54.40 -10.78 27.99
CA SER A 547 -55.77 -10.47 27.58
C SER A 547 -56.64 -11.69 27.29
N SER A 548 -56.04 -12.75 26.74
CA SER A 548 -56.70 -14.02 26.50
C SER A 548 -57.05 -14.71 27.83
N ALA A 549 -56.14 -14.68 28.81
CA ALA A 549 -56.38 -15.19 30.16
C ALA A 549 -57.47 -14.42 30.93
N SER A 550 -57.51 -13.08 30.82
CA SER A 550 -58.59 -12.25 31.35
C SER A 550 -59.94 -12.56 30.69
N SER A 551 -59.94 -12.87 29.40
CA SER A 551 -61.16 -13.23 28.65
C SER A 551 -61.66 -14.64 29.01
N ALA A 552 -60.75 -15.58 29.29
CA ALA A 552 -61.08 -16.92 29.80
C ALA A 552 -61.67 -16.88 31.22
N SER A 553 -61.22 -15.97 32.09
CA SER A 553 -61.80 -15.76 33.42
C SER A 553 -63.21 -15.12 33.39
N LYS A 554 -63.59 -14.46 32.29
CA LYS A 554 -64.93 -13.88 32.08
C LYS A 554 -65.88 -14.77 31.26
N SER A 555 -65.45 -15.98 30.90
CA SER A 555 -66.33 -16.98 30.30
C SER A 555 -67.29 -17.53 31.36
N ASP A 556 -68.46 -16.91 31.43
CA ASP A 556 -69.65 -17.29 32.19
C ASP A 556 -69.74 -18.79 32.52
N TYR A 557 -69.72 -19.10 33.82
CA TYR A 557 -70.42 -20.26 34.35
C TYR A 557 -71.90 -20.14 33.98
N ASN A 558 -72.31 -20.84 32.92
CA ASN A 558 -73.70 -20.92 32.50
C ASN A 558 -74.29 -22.24 33.03
N PRO A 559 -75.16 -22.24 34.05
CA PRO A 559 -75.73 -23.46 34.63
C PRO A 559 -76.66 -24.22 33.66
N LYS A 560 -76.86 -23.74 32.42
CA LYS A 560 -77.75 -24.34 31.43
C LYS A 560 -77.10 -25.31 30.45
N ARG A 561 -75.79 -25.61 30.55
CA ARG A 561 -75.11 -26.44 29.54
C ARG A 561 -74.59 -27.82 29.97
N ASP A 562 -74.68 -28.20 31.24
CA ASP A 562 -74.29 -29.56 31.68
C ASP A 562 -75.35 -30.24 32.55
N ILE A 563 -76.54 -30.45 31.97
CA ILE A 563 -77.39 -31.57 32.39
C ILE A 563 -77.49 -32.52 31.21
N LYS A 564 -76.70 -33.60 31.25
CA LYS A 564 -76.87 -34.74 30.35
C LYS A 564 -78.28 -35.32 30.56
N TYR A 565 -79.21 -34.99 29.68
CA TYR A 565 -80.50 -35.68 29.59
C TYR A 565 -80.31 -37.07 28.99
N SER A 566 -79.85 -38.03 29.79
CA SER A 566 -79.90 -39.46 29.43
C SER A 566 -80.50 -40.35 30.52
N ALA A 567 -81.15 -39.78 31.54
CA ALA A 567 -81.84 -40.55 32.58
C ALA A 567 -83.19 -39.95 33.00
N ILE A 568 -84.04 -39.53 32.06
CA ILE A 568 -85.44 -39.21 32.36
C ILE A 568 -86.35 -39.84 31.30
N TYR A 569 -86.43 -41.17 31.34
CA TYR A 569 -87.49 -41.95 30.68
C TYR A 569 -88.22 -42.87 31.66
N LYS A 570 -88.27 -42.52 32.96
CA LYS A 570 -88.90 -43.38 33.97
C LYS A 570 -89.95 -42.76 34.91
N PHE A 571 -90.26 -41.47 34.85
CA PHE A 571 -91.32 -40.91 35.71
C PHE A 571 -92.09 -39.76 35.04
N PRO A 572 -93.37 -39.95 34.66
CA PRO A 572 -94.18 -38.91 33.99
C PRO A 572 -94.60 -37.75 34.89
N TYR A 573 -94.23 -37.78 36.18
CA TYR A 573 -94.76 -36.84 37.19
C TYR A 573 -93.88 -35.58 37.41
N ILE A 574 -92.63 -35.57 36.92
CA ILE A 574 -91.67 -34.48 37.19
C ILE A 574 -91.70 -33.39 36.09
N LYS A 575 -92.21 -33.68 34.90
CA LYS A 575 -92.31 -32.72 33.78
C LYS A 575 -93.18 -31.50 34.12
N ARG A 576 -94.28 -31.69 34.87
CA ARG A 576 -95.25 -30.64 35.21
C ARG A 576 -94.78 -29.60 36.24
N LYS A 577 -93.67 -29.86 36.95
CA LYS A 577 -93.16 -28.93 37.99
C LYS A 577 -92.03 -28.02 37.49
N LEU A 578 -91.38 -28.39 36.37
CA LEU A 578 -90.26 -27.63 35.77
C LEU A 578 -90.73 -26.56 34.77
N GLU A 579 -91.89 -26.76 34.13
CA GLU A 579 -92.51 -25.74 33.25
C GLU A 579 -93.04 -24.51 34.03
N LYS A 580 -93.11 -24.57 35.36
CA LYS A 580 -93.55 -23.45 36.23
C LYS A 580 -92.42 -22.48 36.64
N TYR A 581 -91.16 -22.77 36.30
CA TYR A 581 -90.00 -21.98 36.76
C TYR A 581 -89.34 -21.14 35.65
N VAL A 582 -89.90 -21.14 34.43
CA VAL A 582 -89.30 -20.47 33.25
C VAL A 582 -89.94 -19.10 32.94
N ASP A 583 -91.07 -18.75 33.57
CA ASP A 583 -91.64 -17.39 33.51
C ASP A 583 -91.41 -16.67 34.84
N GLY A 584 -90.44 -15.77 34.86
CA GLY A 584 -90.06 -15.02 36.06
C GLY A 584 -89.00 -13.98 35.76
N ASP A 585 -89.40 -12.96 35.00
CA ASP A 585 -88.62 -11.78 34.68
C ASP A 585 -88.42 -10.94 35.95
N HIS A 586 -87.23 -10.96 36.57
CA HIS A 586 -86.87 -10.02 37.63
C HIS A 586 -85.42 -9.51 37.51
N LYS A 587 -85.34 -8.24 37.12
CA LYS A 587 -84.21 -7.32 37.30
C LYS A 587 -83.68 -7.36 38.73
N TYR A 588 -82.36 -7.45 38.89
CA TYR A 588 -81.67 -6.83 40.01
C TYR A 588 -80.44 -6.07 39.53
N GLN A 589 -80.54 -4.76 39.71
CA GLN A 589 -79.44 -3.80 39.71
C GLN A 589 -78.99 -3.69 41.17
N ILE A 590 -77.73 -3.97 41.48
CA ILE A 590 -77.09 -3.53 42.73
C ILE A 590 -75.77 -2.89 42.33
N ALA A 591 -75.64 -1.61 42.67
CA ALA A 591 -74.47 -0.78 42.48
C ALA A 591 -73.78 -0.51 43.83
N CYS A 592 -72.48 -0.24 43.71
CA CYS A 592 -71.57 0.53 44.58
C CYS A 592 -70.73 -0.18 45.68
N GLU A 593 -69.42 -0.03 45.47
CA GLU A 593 -68.34 0.40 46.39
C GLU A 593 -68.00 -0.48 47.60
N VAL A 594 -66.75 -0.98 47.68
CA VAL A 594 -65.52 -0.29 48.16
C VAL A 594 -64.30 -0.87 47.44
#